data_AF-A0AAV6ZWQ9-F1
#
_entry.id   AF-A0AAV6ZWQ9-F1
#
_cell.length_a   1.000
_cell.length_b   1.000
_cell.length_c   1.000
_cell.angle_alpha   90.00
_cell.angle_beta   90.00
_cell.angle_gamma   90.00
#
_symmetry.space_group_name_H-M   'P 1'
#
loop_
_entity.id
_entity.type
_entity.pdbx_description
1 polymer ?
#
loop_
_entity_poly.entity_id
_entity_poly.type
_entity_poly.pdbx_seq_one_letter_code
_entity_poly.pdbx_strand_id
1 'polypeptide(L)'
;MFIGLHNLHKLNLSGNIFSTLESDLFKELSSLKVIYFSTESLICDCHMKWIVTWAEETAVRISEDTVCMYPQKVQGRALHALEKAQLTCDKPLEIPMFQIIPSQKQVVFHGDRLPFHCTATYMPGTGDIYWLHDGQRVASNEEHGIFVEESVVHDCCLITRDLILSNVDVESSGVWECQVNSSYGVTSKEVEVVVLETGAPYCPMERIINNRGEYRWPRTIAGMTTFHPCRQFPVNSLYYSDAVGDPKAWRKCGRAGLWTEEDYAACPFSNEVTRHLHAISLVPVNDTNVLEYAEQLMTYTRGASDFTDKMDVLLVADMMEKMITFVGHIKHLEGIIIEIASNIMSVKDHILWMAQSEAKACTRIVRCVEQISALSLNGKTQVVSKVSLNIALEAILIKPASFIGMTCIAYQRTSAHSARSLIHGNEDVDSENIQNHNLILKCTSGSLNGSLVNFSAKICCPACSQGFTQWSDYFIMKSMDFVAWLFL
;
A
#
# COMPACT_ATOMS: atom_id res chain seq x y z
N MET A 1 18.92 -63.61 0.34
CA MET A 1 17.47 -63.62 0.01
C MET A 1 16.95 -65.04 0.16
N PHE A 2 15.97 -65.28 1.05
CA PHE A 2 15.25 -66.55 1.32
C PHE A 2 16.02 -67.90 1.38
N ILE A 3 17.31 -67.87 1.72
CA ILE A 3 18.16 -69.07 1.88
C ILE A 3 17.73 -69.86 3.12
N GLY A 4 17.69 -71.19 3.02
CA GLY A 4 17.41 -72.14 4.11
C GLY A 4 15.93 -72.36 4.45
N LEU A 5 15.01 -71.71 3.74
CA LEU A 5 13.56 -71.77 4.02
C LEU A 5 12.84 -72.89 3.25
N HIS A 6 13.40 -74.12 3.28
CA HIS A 6 12.92 -75.25 2.48
C HIS A 6 11.47 -75.70 2.80
N ASN A 7 10.99 -75.42 4.02
CA ASN A 7 9.65 -75.82 4.50
C ASN A 7 8.59 -74.70 4.36
N LEU A 8 8.94 -73.56 3.76
CA LEU A 8 8.02 -72.44 3.64
C LEU A 8 6.91 -72.76 2.63
N HIS A 9 5.65 -72.76 3.07
CA HIS A 9 4.50 -73.09 2.21
C HIS A 9 3.81 -71.88 1.59
N LYS A 10 3.91 -70.70 2.22
CA LYS A 10 3.27 -69.46 1.75
C LYS A 10 4.22 -68.29 1.97
N LEU A 11 4.41 -67.49 0.93
CA LEU A 11 5.22 -66.27 0.97
C LEU A 11 4.38 -65.08 0.52
N ASN A 12 4.35 -64.02 1.33
CA ASN A 12 3.64 -62.78 1.01
C ASN A 12 4.62 -61.60 1.00
N LEU A 13 4.84 -61.07 -0.18
CA LEU A 13 5.62 -59.87 -0.50
C LEU A 13 4.71 -58.73 -0.98
N SER A 14 3.39 -58.90 -1.00
CA SER A 14 2.48 -57.85 -1.46
C SER A 14 2.57 -56.59 -0.59
N GLY A 15 2.39 -55.42 -1.21
CA GLY A 15 2.45 -54.12 -0.53
C GLY A 15 3.86 -53.62 -0.23
N ASN A 16 4.92 -54.34 -0.62
CA ASN A 16 6.28 -53.81 -0.59
C ASN A 16 6.55 -52.95 -1.83
N ILE A 17 7.58 -52.10 -1.72
CA ILE A 17 8.00 -51.21 -2.79
C ILE A 17 9.04 -51.98 -3.61
N PHE A 18 8.62 -52.64 -4.69
CA PHE A 18 9.52 -53.17 -5.71
C PHE A 18 8.78 -53.25 -7.05
N SER A 19 9.54 -53.13 -8.14
CA SER A 19 9.03 -53.14 -9.51
C SER A 19 9.30 -54.45 -10.24
N THR A 20 10.35 -55.18 -9.85
CA THR A 20 10.73 -56.47 -10.46
C THR A 20 11.35 -57.43 -9.43
N LEU A 21 11.50 -58.70 -9.79
CA LEU A 21 12.10 -59.76 -8.98
C LEU A 21 13.22 -60.44 -9.77
N GLU A 22 14.40 -60.57 -9.15
CA GLU A 22 15.56 -61.21 -9.77
C GLU A 22 15.37 -62.73 -9.95
N SER A 23 15.94 -63.27 -11.03
CA SER A 23 16.02 -64.71 -11.25
C SER A 23 16.78 -65.36 -10.09
N ASP A 24 16.37 -66.58 -9.71
CA ASP A 24 16.91 -67.36 -8.59
C ASP A 24 16.45 -66.96 -7.18
N LEU A 25 15.61 -65.92 -7.03
CA LEU A 25 15.11 -65.48 -5.72
C LEU A 25 14.44 -66.59 -4.88
N PHE A 26 13.76 -67.53 -5.54
CA PHE A 26 12.97 -68.58 -4.90
C PHE A 26 13.58 -69.99 -5.00
N LYS A 27 14.85 -70.10 -5.40
CA LYS A 27 15.50 -71.37 -5.74
C LYS A 27 15.51 -72.40 -4.60
N GLU A 28 15.60 -71.97 -3.34
CA GLU A 28 15.65 -72.86 -2.17
C GLU A 28 14.28 -73.16 -1.53
N LEU A 29 13.19 -72.57 -2.04
CA LEU A 29 11.84 -72.67 -1.48
C LEU A 29 11.08 -73.91 -2.01
N SER A 30 11.59 -75.10 -1.74
CA SER A 30 11.08 -76.36 -2.32
C SER A 30 9.66 -76.74 -1.93
N SER A 31 9.16 -76.26 -0.78
CA SER A 31 7.81 -76.59 -0.28
C SER A 31 6.76 -75.51 -0.53
N LEU A 32 7.13 -74.45 -1.27
CA LEU A 32 6.24 -73.32 -1.50
C LEU A 32 5.02 -73.75 -2.32
N LYS A 33 3.84 -73.27 -1.95
CA LYS A 33 2.58 -73.59 -2.63
C LYS A 33 1.90 -72.35 -3.19
N VAL A 34 2.01 -71.22 -2.48
CA VAL A 34 1.36 -69.97 -2.89
C VAL A 34 2.28 -68.78 -2.63
N ILE A 35 2.36 -67.88 -3.60
CA ILE A 35 3.09 -66.62 -3.48
C ILE A 35 2.18 -65.42 -3.79
N TYR A 36 2.31 -64.38 -2.97
CA TYR A 36 1.62 -63.11 -3.11
C TYR A 36 2.68 -62.03 -3.25
N PHE A 37 2.65 -61.23 -4.31
CA PHE A 37 3.66 -60.19 -4.54
C PHE A 37 3.08 -59.00 -5.32
N SER A 38 1.81 -58.68 -5.06
CA SER A 38 1.11 -57.56 -5.69
C SER A 38 1.68 -56.24 -5.18
N THR A 39 2.12 -55.37 -6.09
CA THR A 39 2.65 -54.03 -5.79
C THR A 39 2.09 -53.01 -6.78
N GLU A 40 2.08 -51.74 -6.38
CA GLU A 40 1.59 -50.64 -7.22
C GLU A 40 2.54 -50.29 -8.38
N SER A 41 3.74 -50.88 -8.43
CA SER A 41 4.77 -50.60 -9.43
C SER A 41 5.25 -51.86 -10.17
N LEU A 42 4.51 -52.97 -10.12
CA LEU A 42 4.90 -54.24 -10.70
C LEU A 42 5.01 -54.16 -12.24
N ILE A 43 6.21 -54.44 -12.75
CA ILE A 43 6.53 -54.51 -14.19
C ILE A 43 6.47 -55.97 -14.65
N CYS A 44 5.64 -56.24 -15.63
CA CYS A 44 5.45 -57.57 -16.24
C CYS A 44 6.00 -57.59 -17.66
N ASP A 45 7.31 -57.55 -17.78
CA ASP A 45 8.05 -57.59 -19.05
C ASP A 45 8.77 -58.94 -19.25
N CYS A 46 9.73 -58.98 -20.17
CA CYS A 46 10.52 -60.19 -20.43
C CYS A 46 11.36 -60.65 -19.23
N HIS A 47 11.70 -59.78 -18.28
CA HIS A 47 12.41 -60.15 -17.06
C HIS A 47 11.49 -60.83 -16.06
N MET A 48 10.19 -60.57 -16.09
CA MET A 48 9.22 -61.30 -15.28
C MET A 48 8.86 -62.68 -15.89
N LYS A 49 9.40 -63.03 -17.05
CA LYS A 49 9.11 -64.32 -17.72
C LYS A 49 9.57 -65.55 -16.92
N TRP A 50 10.66 -65.40 -16.14
CA TRP A 50 11.18 -66.50 -15.34
C TRP A 50 10.19 -66.90 -14.25
N ILE A 51 9.49 -65.95 -13.61
CA ILE A 51 8.61 -66.26 -12.47
C ILE A 51 7.36 -67.04 -12.91
N VAL A 52 6.83 -66.71 -14.09
CA VAL A 52 5.71 -67.43 -14.70
C VAL A 52 6.13 -68.85 -15.07
N THR A 53 7.31 -68.99 -15.67
CA THR A 53 7.88 -70.30 -16.02
C THR A 53 8.17 -71.14 -14.78
N TRP A 54 8.78 -70.55 -13.76
CA TRP A 54 9.09 -71.21 -12.49
C TRP A 54 7.81 -71.65 -11.76
N ALA A 55 6.76 -70.82 -11.73
CA ALA A 55 5.49 -71.15 -11.10
C ALA A 55 4.79 -72.35 -11.79
N GLU A 56 4.84 -72.40 -13.13
CA GLU A 56 4.33 -73.54 -13.91
C GLU A 56 5.13 -74.83 -13.61
N GLU A 57 6.46 -74.76 -13.61
CA GLU A 57 7.35 -75.92 -13.42
C GLU A 57 7.30 -76.49 -12.00
N THR A 58 7.13 -75.63 -10.99
CA THR A 58 7.10 -76.01 -9.57
C THR A 58 5.70 -76.21 -9.01
N ALA A 59 4.65 -76.02 -9.83
CA ALA A 59 3.25 -76.04 -9.43
C ALA A 59 2.91 -75.06 -8.28
N VAL A 60 3.64 -73.94 -8.18
CA VAL A 60 3.39 -72.86 -7.23
C VAL A 60 2.31 -71.94 -7.79
N ARG A 61 1.29 -71.63 -6.99
CA ARG A 61 0.22 -70.71 -7.38
C ARG A 61 0.63 -69.26 -7.11
N ILE A 62 0.71 -68.44 -8.15
CA ILE A 62 0.77 -66.98 -8.02
C ILE A 62 -0.64 -66.48 -7.66
N SER A 63 -0.74 -65.58 -6.68
CA SER A 63 -2.04 -65.03 -6.26
C SER A 63 -2.76 -64.35 -7.42
N GLU A 64 -4.09 -64.51 -7.48
CA GLU A 64 -4.94 -63.87 -8.49
C GLU A 64 -4.89 -62.34 -8.41
N ASP A 65 -4.63 -61.80 -7.21
CA ASP A 65 -4.49 -60.36 -6.94
C ASP A 65 -3.17 -59.76 -7.45
N THR A 66 -2.27 -60.57 -8.03
CA THR A 66 -1.00 -60.10 -8.59
C THR A 66 -1.22 -59.60 -10.00
N VAL A 67 -1.47 -58.29 -10.10
CA VAL A 67 -1.83 -57.60 -11.33
C VAL A 67 -0.66 -56.75 -11.83
N CYS A 68 -0.43 -56.79 -13.14
CA CYS A 68 0.61 -56.01 -13.79
C CYS A 68 0.22 -54.54 -13.86
N MET A 69 1.09 -53.65 -13.41
CA MET A 69 0.87 -52.20 -13.52
C MET A 69 1.56 -51.61 -14.75
N TYR A 70 2.66 -52.23 -15.20
CA TYR A 70 3.42 -51.85 -16.39
C TYR A 70 3.88 -53.10 -17.17
N PRO A 71 4.19 -52.99 -18.48
CA PRO A 71 3.93 -51.85 -19.36
C PRO A 71 2.43 -51.71 -19.72
N GLN A 72 2.03 -50.59 -20.34
CA GLN A 72 0.64 -50.28 -20.73
C GLN A 72 -0.05 -51.43 -21.48
N LYS A 73 0.69 -52.18 -22.31
CA LYS A 73 0.17 -53.32 -23.08
C LYS A 73 -0.47 -54.41 -22.21
N VAL A 74 -0.01 -54.60 -20.97
CA VAL A 74 -0.48 -55.65 -20.04
C VAL A 74 -1.01 -55.07 -18.72
N GLN A 75 -1.14 -53.75 -18.64
CA GLN A 75 -1.65 -53.06 -17.45
C GLN A 75 -3.05 -53.56 -17.08
N GLY A 76 -3.26 -53.84 -15.79
CA GLY A 76 -4.52 -54.33 -15.25
C GLY A 76 -4.78 -55.83 -15.45
N ARG A 77 -3.87 -56.56 -16.12
CA ARG A 77 -3.99 -58.02 -16.30
C ARG A 77 -3.27 -58.78 -15.20
N ALA A 78 -3.84 -59.89 -14.76
CA ALA A 78 -3.22 -60.76 -13.78
C ALA A 78 -2.00 -61.48 -14.39
N LEU A 79 -0.85 -61.45 -13.69
CA LEU A 79 0.41 -61.98 -14.20
C LEU A 79 0.34 -63.47 -14.56
N HIS A 80 -0.38 -64.27 -13.76
CA HIS A 80 -0.56 -65.70 -14.01
C HIS A 80 -1.39 -66.02 -15.28
N ALA A 81 -2.15 -65.04 -15.79
CA ALA A 81 -2.98 -65.18 -16.97
C ALA A 81 -2.32 -64.60 -18.24
N LEU A 82 -1.07 -64.13 -18.13
CA LEU A 82 -0.29 -63.65 -19.26
C LEU A 82 0.44 -64.81 -19.94
N GLU A 83 0.43 -64.84 -21.26
CA GLU A 83 1.26 -65.77 -22.01
C GLU A 83 2.72 -65.31 -22.00
N LYS A 84 3.65 -66.27 -22.02
CA LYS A 84 5.10 -66.01 -22.10
C LYS A 84 5.52 -65.14 -23.30
N ALA A 85 4.72 -65.10 -24.36
CA ALA A 85 4.93 -64.27 -25.54
C ALA A 85 4.47 -62.82 -25.36
N GLN A 86 3.61 -62.54 -24.37
CA GLN A 86 3.13 -61.19 -24.03
C GLN A 86 4.12 -60.44 -23.13
N LEU A 87 4.98 -61.17 -22.41
CA LEU A 87 6.08 -60.67 -21.58
C LEU A 87 7.28 -60.31 -22.46
N THR A 88 7.27 -59.09 -23.01
CA THR A 88 8.26 -58.57 -23.97
C THR A 88 8.95 -57.33 -23.43
N CYS A 89 10.20 -57.10 -23.85
CA CYS A 89 10.97 -55.90 -23.52
C CYS A 89 11.07 -54.99 -24.75
N ASP A 90 9.92 -54.60 -25.28
CA ASP A 90 9.82 -53.69 -26.43
C ASP A 90 10.13 -52.25 -25.99
N LYS A 91 10.70 -51.44 -26.89
CA LYS A 91 10.91 -50.00 -26.67
C LYS A 91 9.62 -49.21 -26.97
N PRO A 92 9.34 -48.08 -26.29
CA PRO A 92 10.17 -47.38 -25.30
C PRO A 92 10.08 -47.93 -23.86
N LEU A 93 11.11 -47.67 -23.07
CA LEU A 93 11.20 -48.08 -21.66
C LEU A 93 10.15 -47.34 -20.81
N GLU A 94 9.14 -48.05 -20.32
CA GLU A 94 8.13 -47.53 -19.40
C GLU A 94 8.59 -47.75 -17.94
N ILE A 95 9.09 -46.69 -17.32
CA ILE A 95 9.53 -46.73 -15.91
C ILE A 95 8.35 -46.31 -15.02
N PRO A 96 7.95 -47.13 -14.02
CA PRO A 96 6.79 -46.86 -13.16
C PRO A 96 6.80 -45.52 -12.46
N MET A 97 7.98 -45.10 -12.00
CA MET A 97 8.19 -43.77 -11.46
C MET A 97 9.35 -43.13 -12.20
N PHE A 98 9.05 -42.07 -12.93
CA PHE A 98 10.06 -41.21 -13.52
C PHE A 98 9.54 -39.78 -13.48
N GLN A 99 10.19 -38.92 -12.69
CA GLN A 99 9.78 -37.54 -12.49
C GLN A 99 10.99 -36.62 -12.47
N ILE A 100 10.77 -35.41 -12.97
CA ILE A 100 11.69 -34.28 -12.90
C ILE A 100 10.93 -33.15 -12.22
N ILE A 101 11.55 -32.49 -11.25
CA ILE A 101 11.01 -31.33 -10.55
C ILE A 101 12.00 -30.19 -10.72
N PRO A 102 11.59 -29.02 -11.25
CA PRO A 102 10.27 -28.73 -11.81
C PRO A 102 9.97 -29.55 -13.08
N SER A 103 8.69 -29.82 -13.38
CA SER A 103 8.26 -30.59 -14.56
C SER A 103 7.65 -29.74 -15.68
N GLN A 104 7.53 -28.43 -15.46
CA GLN A 104 6.93 -27.48 -16.40
C GLN A 104 7.98 -26.45 -16.83
N LYS A 105 7.71 -25.74 -17.93
CA LYS A 105 8.55 -24.63 -18.41
C LYS A 105 8.81 -23.61 -17.29
N GLN A 106 10.08 -23.27 -17.11
CA GLN A 106 10.51 -22.31 -16.09
C GLN A 106 10.88 -20.98 -16.73
N VAL A 107 10.46 -19.89 -16.09
CA VAL A 107 10.91 -18.54 -16.40
C VAL A 107 11.59 -18.00 -15.15
N VAL A 108 12.90 -17.79 -15.22
CA VAL A 108 13.75 -17.37 -14.10
C VAL A 108 14.55 -16.13 -14.48
N PHE A 109 15.01 -15.38 -13.50
CA PHE A 109 15.81 -14.18 -13.70
C PHE A 109 17.29 -14.48 -13.47
N HIS A 110 18.15 -13.69 -14.11
CA HIS A 110 19.60 -13.75 -13.85
C HIS A 110 19.87 -13.59 -12.34
N GLY A 111 20.66 -14.49 -11.75
CA GLY A 111 20.92 -14.49 -10.31
C GLY A 111 20.08 -15.47 -9.49
N ASP A 112 19.01 -16.02 -10.06
CA ASP A 112 18.14 -16.95 -9.34
C ASP A 112 18.84 -18.29 -9.07
N ARG A 113 18.39 -18.98 -8.02
CA ARG A 113 18.79 -20.36 -7.70
C ARG A 113 17.72 -21.32 -8.19
N LEU A 114 18.07 -22.22 -9.10
CA LEU A 114 17.15 -23.19 -9.69
C LEU A 114 17.60 -24.62 -9.38
N PRO A 115 16.97 -25.30 -8.39
CA PRO A 115 17.21 -26.71 -8.13
C PRO A 115 16.34 -27.59 -9.02
N PHE A 116 16.96 -28.60 -9.60
CA PHE A 116 16.33 -29.72 -10.27
C PHE A 116 16.50 -30.99 -9.44
N HIS A 117 15.40 -31.73 -9.31
CA HIS A 117 15.37 -33.03 -8.65
C HIS A 117 14.84 -34.06 -9.65
N CYS A 118 15.65 -35.06 -9.97
CA CYS A 118 15.22 -36.16 -10.81
C CYS A 118 15.09 -37.44 -10.00
N THR A 119 13.94 -38.11 -10.10
CA THR A 119 13.67 -39.39 -9.45
C THR A 119 13.26 -40.42 -10.49
N ALA A 120 13.86 -41.60 -10.46
CA ALA A 120 13.49 -42.72 -11.33
C ALA A 120 13.42 -44.05 -10.57
N THR A 121 12.64 -45.02 -11.06
CA THR A 121 12.66 -46.38 -10.53
C THR A 121 14.01 -47.04 -10.83
N TYR A 122 14.68 -47.50 -9.79
CA TYR A 122 15.91 -48.27 -9.87
C TYR A 122 15.58 -49.73 -10.17
N MET A 123 16.15 -50.26 -11.25
CA MET A 123 15.99 -51.65 -11.68
C MET A 123 17.37 -52.27 -11.86
N PRO A 124 17.52 -53.60 -11.78
CA PRO A 124 18.78 -54.26 -12.07
C PRO A 124 19.26 -53.91 -13.48
N GLY A 125 20.46 -53.34 -13.61
CA GLY A 125 21.00 -52.86 -14.88
C GLY A 125 20.69 -51.39 -15.23
N THR A 126 19.94 -50.67 -14.38
CA THR A 126 19.88 -49.21 -14.43
C THR A 126 21.24 -48.62 -14.07
N GLY A 127 21.80 -47.83 -14.99
CA GLY A 127 23.00 -47.06 -14.78
C GLY A 127 22.74 -45.77 -14.00
N ASP A 128 23.68 -44.84 -14.08
CA ASP A 128 23.57 -43.54 -13.43
C ASP A 128 22.55 -42.62 -14.15
N ILE A 129 22.03 -41.62 -13.42
CA ILE A 129 21.24 -40.53 -13.98
C ILE A 129 22.18 -39.45 -14.49
N TYR A 130 21.95 -38.99 -15.73
CA TYR A 130 22.72 -37.92 -16.36
C TYR A 130 21.86 -36.69 -16.60
N TRP A 131 22.41 -35.52 -16.30
CA TRP A 131 21.85 -34.24 -16.69
C TRP A 131 22.43 -33.80 -18.04
N LEU A 132 21.55 -33.35 -18.94
CA LEU A 132 21.93 -32.75 -20.21
C LEU A 132 21.36 -31.34 -20.31
N HIS A 133 22.11 -30.44 -20.93
CA HIS A 133 21.67 -29.10 -21.31
C HIS A 133 21.91 -28.95 -22.81
N ASP A 134 20.83 -28.71 -23.56
CA ASP A 134 20.81 -28.64 -25.03
C ASP A 134 21.52 -29.83 -25.71
N GLY A 135 21.31 -31.03 -25.15
CA GLY A 135 21.87 -32.29 -25.63
C GLY A 135 23.32 -32.59 -25.21
N GLN A 136 23.97 -31.71 -24.43
CA GLN A 136 25.33 -31.92 -23.92
C GLN A 136 25.32 -32.35 -22.46
N ARG A 137 26.17 -33.31 -22.09
CA ARG A 137 26.28 -33.79 -20.70
C ARG A 137 26.86 -32.71 -19.79
N VAL A 138 26.15 -32.42 -18.71
CA VAL A 138 26.55 -31.43 -17.71
C VAL A 138 27.32 -32.09 -16.58
N ALA A 139 28.39 -31.44 -16.13
CA ALA A 139 29.17 -31.80 -14.95
C ALA A 139 29.21 -30.61 -13.97
N SER A 140 29.51 -30.88 -12.70
CA SER A 140 29.66 -29.83 -11.69
C SER A 140 30.76 -28.84 -12.09
N ASN A 141 30.42 -27.55 -12.05
CA ASN A 141 31.29 -26.43 -12.37
C ASN A 141 31.04 -25.29 -11.37
N GLU A 142 31.96 -25.11 -10.41
CA GLU A 142 31.82 -24.12 -9.34
C GLU A 142 31.90 -22.67 -9.86
N GLU A 143 32.67 -22.41 -10.92
CA GLU A 143 32.83 -21.07 -11.50
C GLU A 143 31.53 -20.58 -12.16
N HIS A 144 30.77 -21.48 -12.76
CA HIS A 144 29.47 -21.20 -13.37
C HIS A 144 28.28 -21.53 -12.45
N GLY A 145 28.52 -21.85 -11.18
CA GLY A 145 27.46 -22.11 -10.20
C GLY A 145 26.62 -23.37 -10.50
N ILE A 146 27.15 -24.35 -11.21
CA ILE A 146 26.47 -25.61 -11.55
C ILE A 146 26.93 -26.70 -10.61
N PHE A 147 26.01 -27.30 -9.84
CA PHE A 147 26.32 -28.38 -8.91
C PHE A 147 25.50 -29.62 -9.25
N VAL A 148 26.16 -30.69 -9.69
CA VAL A 148 25.54 -32.00 -9.91
C VAL A 148 25.91 -32.90 -8.74
N GLU A 149 24.94 -33.21 -7.89
CA GLU A 149 25.15 -34.05 -6.70
C GLU A 149 25.31 -35.53 -7.05
N GLU A 150 25.81 -36.35 -6.13
CA GLU A 150 25.76 -37.82 -6.05
C GLU A 150 24.46 -38.47 -6.58
N SER A 151 24.50 -39.62 -7.26
CA SER A 151 23.29 -40.44 -7.40
C SER A 151 23.06 -41.22 -6.13
N VAL A 152 21.85 -41.12 -5.59
CA VAL A 152 21.48 -41.81 -4.36
C VAL A 152 20.42 -42.84 -4.66
N VAL A 153 20.69 -44.09 -4.28
CA VAL A 153 19.70 -45.17 -4.37
C VAL A 153 18.96 -45.26 -3.04
N HIS A 154 17.66 -44.99 -3.08
CA HIS A 154 16.77 -45.07 -1.92
C HIS A 154 16.01 -46.40 -1.94
N ASP A 155 16.03 -47.09 -0.79
CA ASP A 155 15.22 -48.29 -0.52
C ASP A 155 15.33 -49.39 -1.60
N CYS A 156 16.48 -49.48 -2.26
CA CYS A 156 16.80 -50.39 -3.38
C CYS A 156 15.91 -50.26 -4.63
N CYS A 157 14.98 -49.29 -4.67
CA CYS A 157 13.91 -49.26 -5.66
C CYS A 157 13.83 -47.94 -6.41
N LEU A 158 14.46 -46.88 -5.89
CA LEU A 158 14.47 -45.56 -6.48
C LEU A 158 15.90 -45.04 -6.58
N ILE A 159 16.19 -44.30 -7.64
CA ILE A 159 17.43 -43.58 -7.82
C ILE A 159 17.11 -42.10 -8.04
N THR A 160 17.83 -41.23 -7.34
CA THR A 160 17.70 -39.78 -7.42
C THR A 160 19.03 -39.14 -7.79
N ARG A 161 18.96 -38.01 -8.50
CA ARG A 161 20.12 -37.18 -8.81
C ARG A 161 19.69 -35.72 -8.90
N ASP A 162 20.37 -34.88 -8.13
CA ASP A 162 20.06 -33.47 -8.03
C ASP A 162 21.03 -32.62 -8.85
N LEU A 163 20.49 -31.59 -9.47
CA LEU A 163 21.24 -30.55 -10.18
C LEU A 163 20.82 -29.21 -9.60
N ILE A 164 21.77 -28.40 -9.16
CA ILE A 164 21.50 -27.10 -8.57
C ILE A 164 22.25 -26.05 -9.38
N LEU A 165 21.51 -25.14 -10.01
CA LEU A 165 22.04 -23.90 -10.55
C LEU A 165 21.99 -22.85 -9.43
N SER A 166 23.13 -22.48 -8.86
CA SER A 166 23.21 -21.56 -7.73
C SER A 166 23.04 -20.09 -8.13
N ASN A 167 23.47 -19.74 -9.34
CA ASN A 167 23.44 -18.42 -9.92
C ASN A 167 23.17 -18.55 -11.42
N VAL A 168 21.90 -18.53 -11.81
CA VAL A 168 21.48 -18.74 -13.21
C VAL A 168 21.89 -17.55 -14.08
N ASP A 169 22.56 -17.83 -15.20
CA ASP A 169 22.98 -16.85 -16.20
C ASP A 169 22.19 -17.02 -17.52
N VAL A 170 22.24 -16.04 -18.42
CA VAL A 170 21.58 -16.06 -19.73
C VAL A 170 21.98 -17.29 -20.55
N GLU A 171 23.25 -17.72 -20.42
CA GLU A 171 23.78 -18.93 -21.06
C GLU A 171 23.14 -20.23 -20.54
N SER A 172 22.49 -20.20 -19.37
CA SER A 172 21.76 -21.35 -18.80
C SER A 172 20.37 -21.53 -19.42
N SER A 173 19.93 -20.61 -20.28
CA SER A 173 18.67 -20.72 -21.01
C SER A 173 18.77 -21.87 -22.02
N GLY A 174 17.73 -22.69 -22.11
CA GLY A 174 17.73 -23.86 -22.98
C GLY A 174 16.91 -25.02 -22.41
N VAL A 175 17.08 -26.20 -23.00
CA VAL A 175 16.39 -27.41 -22.60
C VAL A 175 17.26 -28.20 -21.64
N TRP A 176 16.75 -28.42 -20.43
CA TRP A 176 17.38 -29.24 -19.40
C TRP A 176 16.72 -30.60 -19.35
N GLU A 177 17.50 -31.66 -19.54
CA GLU A 177 17.02 -33.04 -19.58
C GLU A 177 17.60 -33.86 -18.45
N CYS A 178 16.74 -34.57 -17.72
CA CYS A 178 17.17 -35.70 -16.91
C CYS A 178 17.07 -36.97 -17.76
N GLN A 179 18.20 -37.65 -17.95
CA GLN A 179 18.29 -38.88 -18.72
C GLN A 179 18.68 -40.05 -17.82
N VAL A 180 17.88 -41.10 -17.86
CA VAL A 180 18.15 -42.36 -17.16
C VAL A 180 18.60 -43.37 -18.20
N ASN A 181 19.83 -43.86 -18.05
CA ASN A 181 20.35 -44.93 -18.88
C ASN A 181 20.17 -46.26 -18.16
N SER A 182 19.56 -47.23 -18.82
CA SER A 182 19.42 -48.58 -18.29
C SER A 182 19.80 -49.59 -19.37
N SER A 183 20.14 -50.81 -18.97
CA SER A 183 20.30 -51.95 -19.90
C SER A 183 19.07 -52.14 -20.82
N TYR A 184 17.91 -51.64 -20.39
CA TYR A 184 16.63 -51.71 -21.11
C TYR A 184 16.40 -50.57 -22.12
N GLY A 185 17.24 -49.54 -22.11
CA GLY A 185 17.12 -48.38 -22.98
C GLY A 185 17.37 -47.07 -22.25
N VAL A 186 17.27 -45.98 -23.02
CA VAL A 186 17.43 -44.62 -22.52
C VAL A 186 16.06 -43.96 -22.50
N THR A 187 15.71 -43.34 -21.38
CA THR A 187 14.53 -42.50 -21.26
C THR A 187 14.93 -41.14 -20.68
N SER A 188 14.31 -40.06 -21.17
CA SER A 188 14.57 -38.71 -20.67
C SER A 188 13.29 -37.92 -20.46
N LYS A 189 13.37 -36.95 -19.54
CA LYS A 189 12.35 -35.92 -19.36
C LYS A 189 13.02 -34.55 -19.42
N GLU A 190 12.36 -33.64 -20.12
CA GLU A 190 12.90 -32.33 -20.44
C GLU A 190 12.10 -31.19 -19.80
N VAL A 191 12.79 -30.09 -19.52
CA VAL A 191 12.25 -28.85 -18.99
C VAL A 191 12.92 -27.69 -19.71
N GLU A 192 12.12 -26.85 -20.37
CA GLU A 192 12.63 -25.62 -20.97
C GLU A 192 12.79 -24.53 -19.89
N VAL A 193 13.98 -23.96 -19.80
CA VAL A 193 14.29 -22.83 -18.92
C VAL A 193 14.55 -21.60 -19.78
N VAL A 194 13.85 -20.52 -19.47
CA VAL A 194 14.07 -19.20 -20.07
C VAL A 194 14.61 -18.26 -19.01
N VAL A 195 15.82 -17.75 -19.24
CA VAL A 195 16.49 -16.81 -18.34
C VAL A 195 16.35 -15.39 -18.87
N LEU A 196 15.88 -14.46 -18.02
CA LEU A 196 15.74 -13.05 -18.35
C LEU A 196 16.87 -12.22 -17.70
N GLU A 197 17.61 -11.44 -18.50
CA GLU A 197 18.75 -10.59 -18.07
C GLU A 197 18.40 -9.58 -16.98
N THR A 198 17.18 -9.02 -17.02
CA THR A 198 16.73 -8.06 -16.02
C THR A 198 15.73 -8.72 -15.10
N GLY A 199 16.10 -8.93 -13.83
CA GLY A 199 15.11 -8.97 -12.77
C GLY A 199 14.23 -7.74 -12.91
N ALA A 200 12.92 -7.92 -13.13
CA ALA A 200 12.03 -6.78 -13.36
C ALA A 200 12.25 -5.76 -12.22
N PRO A 201 12.50 -4.48 -12.49
CA PRO A 201 12.64 -3.53 -11.40
C PRO A 201 11.35 -3.48 -10.59
N TYR A 202 11.42 -3.34 -9.26
CA TYR A 202 10.25 -3.26 -8.39
C TYR A 202 10.33 -2.01 -7.54
N CYS A 203 9.18 -1.39 -7.31
CA CYS A 203 9.04 -0.41 -6.25
C CYS A 203 8.93 -1.11 -4.90
N PRO A 204 9.64 -0.61 -3.86
CA PRO A 204 9.60 -1.19 -2.53
C PRO A 204 8.23 -1.02 -1.87
N MET A 205 7.92 -1.86 -0.88
CA MET A 205 6.76 -1.65 -0.03
C MET A 205 6.94 -0.36 0.76
N GLU A 206 5.93 0.50 0.76
CA GLU A 206 5.96 1.78 1.48
C GLU A 206 4.67 2.02 2.26
N ARG A 207 4.82 2.66 3.42
CA ARG A 207 3.69 3.18 4.19
C ARG A 207 3.72 4.69 4.15
N ILE A 208 2.66 5.30 3.62
CA ILE A 208 2.50 6.74 3.53
C ILE A 208 1.36 7.17 4.46
N ILE A 209 1.62 8.20 5.26
CA ILE A 209 0.62 8.84 6.11
C ILE A 209 0.49 10.28 5.63
N ASN A 210 -0.71 10.65 5.21
CA ASN A 210 -1.06 12.01 4.81
C ASN A 210 -2.39 12.42 5.46
N ASN A 211 -2.89 13.61 5.11
CA ASN A 211 -4.15 14.13 5.63
C ASN A 211 -5.43 13.46 5.08
N ARG A 212 -5.28 12.46 4.22
CA ARG A 212 -6.37 11.61 3.71
C ARG A 212 -6.34 10.20 4.29
N GLY A 213 -5.26 9.81 4.96
CA GLY A 213 -5.18 8.59 5.74
C GLY A 213 -3.80 7.94 5.76
N GLU A 214 -3.79 6.69 6.21
CA GLU A 214 -2.63 5.79 6.13
C GLU A 214 -2.84 4.82 4.98
N TYR A 215 -1.86 4.76 4.07
CA TYR A 215 -1.88 3.90 2.88
C TYR A 215 -0.66 2.97 2.90
N ARG A 216 -0.89 1.69 2.64
CA ARG A 216 0.15 0.67 2.58
C ARG A 216 0.27 0.14 1.15
N TRP A 217 1.37 0.50 0.50
CA TRP A 217 1.64 0.13 -0.88
C TRP A 217 2.47 -1.16 -0.92
N PRO A 218 1.96 -2.22 -1.58
CA PRO A 218 2.70 -3.47 -1.70
C PRO A 218 3.87 -3.33 -2.68
N ARG A 219 4.76 -4.32 -2.67
CA ARG A 219 5.85 -4.42 -3.65
C ARG A 219 5.23 -4.54 -5.03
N THR A 220 5.62 -3.64 -5.94
CA THR A 220 4.93 -3.44 -7.22
C THR A 220 5.93 -3.50 -8.37
N ILE A 221 5.59 -4.22 -9.44
CA ILE A 221 6.43 -4.33 -10.64
C ILE A 221 6.54 -2.97 -11.34
N ALA A 222 7.73 -2.63 -11.83
CA ALA A 222 7.98 -1.43 -12.62
C ALA A 222 7.05 -1.31 -13.83
N GLY A 223 6.49 -0.12 -14.02
CA GLY A 223 5.50 0.18 -15.05
C GLY A 223 4.04 -0.01 -14.62
N MET A 224 3.78 -0.61 -13.46
CA MET A 224 2.42 -0.84 -12.96
C MET A 224 1.91 0.31 -12.10
N THR A 225 0.60 0.56 -12.20
CA THR A 225 -0.15 1.42 -11.27
C THR A 225 -0.89 0.55 -10.27
N THR A 226 -0.73 0.84 -8.98
CA THR A 226 -1.45 0.18 -7.90
C THR A 226 -2.52 1.08 -7.33
N PHE A 227 -3.60 0.46 -6.87
CA PHE A 227 -4.76 1.13 -6.29
C PHE A 227 -4.96 0.68 -4.84
N HIS A 228 -5.33 1.61 -3.97
CA HIS A 228 -5.70 1.31 -2.59
C HIS A 228 -7.11 1.90 -2.35
N PRO A 229 -8.10 1.08 -1.93
CA PRO A 229 -9.43 1.59 -1.64
C PRO A 229 -9.35 2.59 -0.48
N CYS A 230 -10.10 3.68 -0.58
CA CYS A 230 -10.18 4.64 0.53
C CYS A 230 -10.94 4.01 1.70
N ARG A 231 -10.60 4.39 2.95
CA ARG A 231 -11.41 3.98 4.10
C ARG A 231 -12.80 4.61 4.00
N GLN A 232 -13.83 3.78 3.90
CA GLN A 232 -15.22 4.21 4.01
C GLN A 232 -15.51 4.51 5.49
N PHE A 233 -15.93 5.74 5.79
CA PHE A 233 -16.50 6.07 7.09
C PHE A 233 -17.99 5.70 7.07
N PRO A 234 -18.53 5.04 8.11
CA PRO A 234 -19.93 4.68 8.16
C PRO A 234 -20.78 5.95 8.36
N VAL A 235 -21.14 6.60 7.26
CA VAL A 235 -22.27 7.52 7.23
C VAL A 235 -23.45 6.66 6.81
N ASN A 236 -24.49 6.56 7.64
CA ASN A 236 -25.74 5.87 7.34
C ASN A 236 -26.19 6.17 5.90
N SER A 237 -26.00 5.24 4.98
CA SER A 237 -26.51 5.33 3.61
C SER A 237 -26.97 3.95 3.20
N LEU A 238 -28.15 3.61 3.72
CA LEU A 238 -29.13 2.77 3.07
C LEU A 238 -29.58 3.42 1.75
N TYR A 239 -28.69 3.57 0.76
CA TYR A 239 -29.10 3.87 -0.60
C TYR A 239 -28.11 3.21 -1.56
N TYR A 240 -28.64 2.20 -2.26
CA TYR A 240 -28.07 1.66 -3.48
C TYR A 240 -27.63 2.81 -4.40
N SER A 241 -26.35 2.81 -4.77
CA SER A 241 -25.96 3.20 -6.12
C SER A 241 -24.82 2.30 -6.56
N ASP A 242 -25.20 1.28 -7.31
CA ASP A 242 -24.35 0.71 -8.35
C ASP A 242 -23.95 1.85 -9.32
N ALA A 243 -22.70 1.82 -9.80
CA ALA A 243 -22.17 2.59 -10.94
C ALA A 243 -21.38 3.90 -10.73
N VAL A 244 -20.68 4.11 -9.61
CA VAL A 244 -19.40 4.87 -9.61
C VAL A 244 -18.44 4.14 -8.70
N GLY A 245 -17.35 3.60 -9.26
CA GLY A 245 -16.42 2.75 -8.51
C GLY A 245 -15.97 3.42 -7.20
N ASP A 246 -15.93 2.65 -6.12
CA ASP A 246 -15.51 3.12 -4.80
C ASP A 246 -14.25 3.99 -4.92
N PRO A 247 -14.17 5.14 -4.22
CA PRO A 247 -13.01 6.01 -4.31
C PRO A 247 -11.73 5.25 -3.93
N LYS A 248 -10.68 5.42 -4.73
CA LYS A 248 -9.37 4.77 -4.52
C LYS A 248 -8.25 5.80 -4.64
N ALA A 249 -7.25 5.66 -3.80
CA ALA A 249 -5.94 6.28 -4.03
C ALA A 249 -5.16 5.40 -5.02
N TRP A 250 -4.21 5.99 -5.75
CA TRP A 250 -3.32 5.24 -6.62
C TRP A 250 -1.89 5.78 -6.63
N ARG A 251 -0.95 4.88 -6.96
CA ARG A 251 0.46 5.21 -7.17
C ARG A 251 1.01 4.45 -8.36
N LYS A 252 1.97 5.05 -9.04
CA LYS A 252 2.61 4.46 -10.22
C LYS A 252 4.06 4.11 -9.94
N CYS A 253 4.38 2.84 -10.16
CA CYS A 253 5.75 2.37 -10.13
C CYS A 253 6.42 2.70 -11.47
N GLY A 254 7.45 3.54 -11.45
CA GLY A 254 8.20 3.92 -12.63
C GLY A 254 8.99 2.75 -13.22
N ARG A 255 9.48 2.89 -14.46
CA ARG A 255 10.25 1.85 -15.15
C ARG A 255 11.57 1.49 -14.49
N ALA A 256 12.10 2.37 -13.63
CA ALA A 256 13.32 2.15 -12.86
C ALA A 256 13.08 1.46 -11.50
N GLY A 257 11.84 1.11 -11.14
CA GLY A 257 11.52 0.55 -9.82
C GLY A 257 11.46 1.60 -8.71
N LEU A 258 11.16 2.85 -9.06
CA LEU A 258 10.95 3.94 -8.11
C LEU A 258 9.50 4.43 -8.19
N TRP A 259 8.90 4.74 -7.05
CA TRP A 259 7.58 5.38 -7.03
C TRP A 259 7.67 6.78 -7.65
N THR A 260 6.78 7.10 -8.58
CA THR A 260 6.87 8.32 -9.40
C THR A 260 5.65 9.23 -9.22
N GLU A 261 4.47 8.73 -9.58
CA GLU A 261 3.21 9.47 -9.52
C GLU A 261 2.35 8.95 -8.36
N GLU A 262 1.62 9.86 -7.72
CA GLU A 262 0.69 9.55 -6.63
C GLU A 262 -0.56 10.43 -6.71
N ASP A 263 -1.69 9.87 -6.32
CA ASP A 263 -2.97 10.58 -6.26
C ASP A 263 -3.81 10.03 -5.12
N TYR A 264 -4.14 10.93 -4.19
CA TYR A 264 -5.01 10.67 -3.05
C TYR A 264 -6.30 11.53 -3.12
N ALA A 265 -6.50 12.32 -4.17
CA ALA A 265 -7.51 13.37 -4.23
C ALA A 265 -8.95 12.83 -4.17
N ALA A 266 -9.18 11.59 -4.62
CA ALA A 266 -10.47 10.91 -4.54
C ALA A 266 -10.84 10.46 -3.11
N CYS A 267 -9.88 10.33 -2.19
CA CYS A 267 -10.14 9.86 -0.83
C CYS A 267 -10.59 10.99 0.10
N PRO A 268 -11.54 10.75 1.03
CA PRO A 268 -11.93 11.77 2.02
C PRO A 268 -10.77 12.11 2.96
N PHE A 269 -10.79 13.32 3.52
CA PHE A 269 -9.85 13.69 4.58
C PHE A 269 -10.02 12.81 5.83
N SER A 270 -8.91 12.50 6.49
CA SER A 270 -8.88 11.66 7.68
C SER A 270 -9.45 12.36 8.89
N ASN A 271 -9.14 13.65 9.06
CA ASN A 271 -9.71 14.51 10.10
C ASN A 271 -11.17 14.88 9.75
N GLU A 272 -12.05 14.72 10.73
CA GLU A 272 -13.47 15.06 10.59
C GLU A 272 -13.69 16.55 10.33
N VAL A 273 -12.93 17.44 10.99
CA VAL A 273 -13.06 18.90 10.81
C VAL A 273 -12.75 19.29 9.36
N THR A 274 -11.62 18.82 8.83
CA THR A 274 -11.21 19.07 7.44
C THR A 274 -12.24 18.53 6.45
N ARG A 275 -12.85 17.37 6.74
CA ARG A 275 -13.90 16.79 5.88
C ARG A 275 -15.15 17.66 5.83
N HIS A 276 -15.60 18.18 6.97
CA HIS A 276 -16.75 19.08 7.02
C HIS A 276 -16.44 20.42 6.33
N LEU A 277 -15.28 21.02 6.61
CA LEU A 277 -14.84 22.25 5.93
C LEU A 277 -14.74 22.06 4.41
N HIS A 278 -14.21 20.92 3.95
CA HIS A 278 -14.14 20.61 2.53
C HIS A 278 -15.54 20.47 1.92
N ALA A 279 -16.48 19.80 2.61
CA ALA A 279 -17.86 19.68 2.15
C ALA A 279 -18.54 21.06 2.00
N ILE A 280 -18.33 21.98 2.94
CA ILE A 280 -18.83 23.36 2.86
C ILE A 280 -18.16 24.08 1.68
N SER A 281 -16.84 23.92 1.48
CA SER A 281 -16.10 24.61 0.41
C SER A 281 -16.59 24.28 -1.01
N LEU A 282 -17.22 23.12 -1.20
CA LEU A 282 -17.77 22.64 -2.48
C LEU A 282 -19.15 23.22 -2.80
N VAL A 283 -19.89 23.74 -1.80
CA VAL A 283 -21.20 24.33 -2.03
C VAL A 283 -21.03 25.65 -2.81
N PRO A 284 -21.72 25.84 -3.95
CA PRO A 284 -21.65 27.08 -4.71
C PRO A 284 -22.31 28.23 -3.93
N VAL A 285 -21.63 29.38 -3.86
CA VAL A 285 -22.07 30.56 -3.13
C VAL A 285 -22.76 31.56 -4.06
N ASN A 286 -23.91 32.09 -3.65
CA ASN A 286 -24.70 33.10 -4.35
C ASN A 286 -25.34 34.09 -3.35
N ASP A 287 -25.97 35.16 -3.84
CA ASP A 287 -26.55 36.20 -2.97
C ASP A 287 -27.62 35.67 -1.99
N THR A 288 -28.28 34.54 -2.30
CA THR A 288 -29.35 33.98 -1.45
C THR A 288 -28.85 33.07 -0.33
N ASN A 289 -27.76 32.33 -0.56
CA ASN A 289 -27.25 31.34 0.40
C ASN A 289 -25.99 31.80 1.16
N VAL A 290 -25.36 32.90 0.73
CA VAL A 290 -24.08 33.36 1.29
C VAL A 290 -24.16 33.66 2.80
N LEU A 291 -25.30 34.11 3.31
CA LEU A 291 -25.43 34.39 4.74
C LEU A 291 -25.41 33.10 5.58
N GLU A 292 -26.24 32.11 5.23
CA GLU A 292 -26.27 30.80 5.89
C GLU A 292 -24.92 30.09 5.75
N TYR A 293 -24.30 30.18 4.58
CA TYR A 293 -22.96 29.67 4.32
C TYR A 293 -21.91 30.29 5.26
N ALA A 294 -21.94 31.62 5.45
CA ALA A 294 -21.02 32.35 6.29
C ALA A 294 -21.23 32.02 7.78
N GLU A 295 -22.48 31.91 8.24
CA GLU A 295 -22.82 31.53 9.61
C GLU A 295 -22.39 30.10 9.93
N GLN A 296 -22.57 29.17 8.98
CA GLN A 296 -22.10 27.80 9.10
C GLN A 296 -20.57 27.77 9.24
N LEU A 297 -19.85 28.46 8.37
CA LEU A 297 -18.39 28.55 8.44
C LEU A 297 -17.91 29.18 9.76
N MET A 298 -18.55 30.27 10.18
CA MET A 298 -18.25 30.93 11.45
C MET A 298 -18.37 29.96 12.63
N THR A 299 -19.42 29.14 12.64
CA THR A 299 -19.63 28.12 13.69
C THR A 299 -18.48 27.12 13.76
N TYR A 300 -17.99 26.61 12.62
CA TYR A 300 -16.83 25.71 12.59
C TYR A 300 -15.52 26.40 12.99
N THR A 301 -15.35 27.68 12.64
CA THR A 301 -14.13 28.42 13.02
C THR A 301 -14.06 28.78 14.50
N ARG A 302 -15.17 28.79 15.26
CA ARG A 302 -15.11 29.04 16.72
C ARG A 302 -14.17 28.08 17.46
N GLY A 303 -14.05 26.84 16.98
CA GLY A 303 -13.12 25.82 17.47
C GLY A 303 -11.76 25.81 16.78
N ALA A 304 -11.34 26.90 16.12
CA ALA A 304 -10.12 26.92 15.32
C ALA A 304 -8.82 26.65 16.11
N SER A 305 -8.84 26.72 17.44
CA SER A 305 -7.72 26.26 18.30
C SER A 305 -7.40 24.77 18.10
N ASP A 306 -8.38 23.97 17.68
CA ASP A 306 -8.27 22.52 17.49
C ASP A 306 -7.88 22.14 16.07
N PHE A 307 -7.65 23.12 15.19
CA PHE A 307 -7.16 22.85 13.84
C PHE A 307 -5.76 22.22 13.92
N THR A 308 -5.62 21.09 13.24
CA THR A 308 -4.41 20.27 13.25
C THR A 308 -3.79 20.12 11.86
N ASP A 309 -4.51 20.47 10.80
CA ASP A 309 -4.00 20.44 9.43
C ASP A 309 -3.94 21.87 8.86
N LYS A 310 -2.88 22.17 8.10
CA LYS A 310 -2.78 23.40 7.31
C LYS A 310 -3.95 23.53 6.34
N MET A 311 -4.48 22.41 5.84
CA MET A 311 -5.61 22.38 4.91
C MET A 311 -6.87 23.05 5.49
N ASP A 312 -7.09 22.97 6.81
CA ASP A 312 -8.22 23.62 7.47
C ASP A 312 -8.20 25.14 7.23
N VAL A 313 -7.02 25.76 7.36
CA VAL A 313 -6.81 27.20 7.15
C VAL A 313 -6.92 27.56 5.67
N LEU A 314 -6.41 26.70 4.78
CA LEU A 314 -6.50 26.90 3.32
C LEU A 314 -7.95 26.93 2.86
N LEU A 315 -8.76 25.97 3.31
CA LEU A 315 -10.19 25.90 2.98
C LEU A 315 -10.93 27.14 3.49
N VAL A 316 -10.65 27.60 4.71
CA VAL A 316 -11.25 28.82 5.24
C VAL A 316 -10.87 30.04 4.40
N ALA A 317 -9.60 30.18 4.00
CA ALA A 317 -9.15 31.27 3.14
C ALA A 317 -9.89 31.28 1.79
N ASP A 318 -10.02 30.11 1.14
CA ASP A 318 -10.75 29.97 -0.12
C ASP A 318 -12.22 30.35 0.03
N MET A 319 -12.87 29.93 1.10
CA MET A 319 -14.27 30.27 1.39
C MET A 319 -14.45 31.77 1.69
N MET A 320 -13.52 32.38 2.42
CA MET A 320 -13.54 33.83 2.69
C MET A 320 -13.41 34.67 1.41
N GLU A 321 -12.53 34.28 0.49
CA GLU A 321 -12.40 34.96 -0.81
C GLU A 321 -13.64 34.80 -1.70
N LYS A 322 -14.40 33.70 -1.57
CA LYS A 322 -15.71 33.58 -2.23
C LYS A 322 -16.76 34.50 -1.62
N MET A 323 -16.74 34.70 -0.31
CA MET A 323 -17.74 35.51 0.39
C MET A 323 -17.50 37.01 0.24
N ILE A 324 -16.24 37.47 0.19
CA ILE A 324 -15.92 38.92 0.18
C ILE A 324 -16.56 39.66 -1.00
N THR A 325 -16.77 39.00 -2.14
CA THR A 325 -17.40 39.59 -3.33
C THR A 325 -18.86 40.04 -3.10
N PHE A 326 -19.53 39.51 -2.07
CA PHE A 326 -20.93 39.81 -1.75
C PHE A 326 -21.08 40.90 -0.68
N VAL A 327 -19.99 41.34 -0.03
CA VAL A 327 -20.04 42.34 1.06
C VAL A 327 -20.67 43.67 0.62
N GLY A 328 -20.45 44.08 -0.64
CA GLY A 328 -21.06 45.30 -1.19
C GLY A 328 -22.60 45.25 -1.24
N HIS A 329 -23.18 44.06 -1.32
CA HIS A 329 -24.64 43.86 -1.37
C HIS A 329 -25.23 43.54 0.01
N ILE A 330 -24.48 42.83 0.86
CA ILE A 330 -24.96 42.30 2.15
C ILE A 330 -24.07 42.81 3.28
N LYS A 331 -24.49 43.92 3.90
CA LYS A 331 -23.74 44.58 5.00
C LYS A 331 -23.46 43.71 6.22
N HIS A 332 -24.29 42.71 6.50
CA HIS A 332 -24.09 41.85 7.66
C HIS A 332 -22.85 40.97 7.54
N LEU A 333 -22.46 40.63 6.31
CA LEU A 333 -21.35 39.74 5.99
C LEU A 333 -19.99 40.30 6.45
N GLU A 334 -19.84 41.63 6.52
CA GLU A 334 -18.65 42.31 7.04
C GLU A 334 -18.25 41.81 8.43
N GLY A 335 -19.24 41.70 9.33
CA GLY A 335 -19.00 41.28 10.72
C GLY A 335 -18.61 39.81 10.79
N ILE A 336 -19.25 38.96 9.98
CA ILE A 336 -19.00 37.52 9.97
C ILE A 336 -17.59 37.23 9.42
N ILE A 337 -17.16 37.89 8.34
CA ILE A 337 -15.81 37.73 7.78
C ILE A 337 -14.74 38.12 8.81
N ILE A 338 -14.95 39.22 9.55
CA ILE A 338 -14.03 39.66 10.60
C ILE A 338 -13.99 38.66 11.76
N GLU A 339 -15.14 38.11 12.16
CA GLU A 339 -15.21 37.09 13.21
C GLU A 339 -14.50 35.80 12.80
N ILE A 340 -14.70 35.34 11.56
CA ILE A 340 -13.99 34.18 11.00
C ILE A 340 -12.48 34.42 11.02
N ALA A 341 -12.01 35.58 10.52
CA ALA A 341 -10.59 35.92 10.54
C ALA A 341 -10.02 35.94 11.97
N SER A 342 -10.77 36.52 12.90
CA SER A 342 -10.44 36.60 14.33
C SER A 342 -10.32 35.21 14.96
N ASN A 343 -11.21 34.29 14.61
CA ASN A 343 -11.18 32.91 15.07
C ASN A 343 -9.94 32.16 14.56
N ILE A 344 -9.58 32.33 13.28
CA ILE A 344 -8.40 31.68 12.69
C ILE A 344 -7.10 32.17 13.34
N MET A 345 -7.07 33.38 13.93
CA MET A 345 -5.92 33.82 14.74
C MET A 345 -5.67 32.93 15.97
N SER A 346 -6.64 32.13 16.42
CA SER A 346 -6.47 31.19 17.53
C SER A 346 -5.76 29.89 17.14
N VAL A 347 -5.59 29.60 15.84
CA VAL A 347 -4.90 28.39 15.33
C VAL A 347 -3.43 28.38 15.78
N LYS A 348 -2.84 27.19 15.99
CA LYS A 348 -1.43 27.04 16.38
C LYS A 348 -0.47 27.63 15.32
N ASP A 349 0.59 28.28 15.77
CA ASP A 349 1.50 29.07 14.92
C ASP A 349 2.15 28.25 13.81
N HIS A 350 2.55 27.01 14.10
CA HIS A 350 3.15 26.12 13.11
C HIS A 350 2.16 25.75 11.99
N ILE A 351 0.87 25.59 12.30
CA ILE A 351 -0.18 25.33 11.30
C ILE A 351 -0.38 26.57 10.41
N LEU A 352 -0.48 27.76 11.03
CA LEU A 352 -0.57 29.03 10.30
C LEU A 352 0.66 29.27 9.41
N TRP A 353 1.85 28.96 9.90
CA TRP A 353 3.09 29.07 9.12
C TRP A 353 3.10 28.11 7.93
N MET A 354 2.70 26.85 8.12
CA MET A 354 2.58 25.88 7.03
C MET A 354 1.55 26.33 5.97
N ALA A 355 0.39 26.81 6.42
CA ALA A 355 -0.66 27.32 5.54
C ALA A 355 -0.22 28.57 4.75
N GLN A 356 0.52 29.46 5.41
CA GLN A 356 1.11 30.63 4.78
C GLN A 356 2.20 30.25 3.76
N SER A 357 3.06 29.29 4.09
CA SER A 357 4.13 28.82 3.21
C SER A 357 3.57 28.16 1.94
N GLU A 358 2.53 27.34 2.08
CA GLU A 358 1.93 26.60 0.97
C GLU A 358 1.19 27.50 -0.03
N ALA A 359 0.31 28.35 0.47
CA ALA A 359 -0.70 29.02 -0.36
C ALA A 359 -0.94 30.48 0.03
N LYS A 360 -0.04 31.08 0.83
CA LYS A 360 -0.17 32.45 1.36
C LYS A 360 -1.52 32.67 2.06
N ALA A 361 -2.06 31.63 2.72
CA ALA A 361 -3.42 31.61 3.23
C ALA A 361 -3.70 32.74 4.24
N CYS A 362 -2.77 33.00 5.16
CA CYS A 362 -2.93 34.09 6.13
C CYS A 362 -2.94 35.46 5.44
N THR A 363 -2.07 35.68 4.46
CA THR A 363 -2.07 36.92 3.66
C THR A 363 -3.39 37.10 2.89
N ARG A 364 -3.96 36.03 2.36
CA ARG A 364 -5.26 36.05 1.66
C ARG A 364 -6.40 36.42 2.62
N ILE A 365 -6.42 35.83 3.83
CA ILE A 365 -7.39 36.16 4.88
C ILE A 365 -7.31 37.64 5.28
N VAL A 366 -6.10 38.16 5.51
CA VAL A 366 -5.90 39.58 5.85
C VAL A 366 -6.41 40.48 4.71
N ARG A 367 -6.11 40.13 3.45
CA ARG A 367 -6.61 40.87 2.29
C ARG A 367 -8.14 40.90 2.22
N CYS A 368 -8.82 39.80 2.55
CA CYS A 368 -10.28 39.80 2.62
C CYS A 368 -10.80 40.80 3.65
N VAL A 369 -10.16 40.89 4.83
CA VAL A 369 -10.54 41.87 5.86
C VAL A 369 -10.25 43.30 5.39
N GLU A 370 -9.11 43.55 4.75
CA GLU A 370 -8.76 44.86 4.19
C GLU A 370 -9.77 45.30 3.13
N GLN A 371 -10.18 44.39 2.24
CA GLN A 371 -11.13 44.65 1.15
C GLN A 371 -12.51 45.09 1.63
N ILE A 372 -12.91 44.75 2.87
CA ILE A 372 -14.17 45.24 3.46
C ILE A 372 -14.20 46.77 3.43
N SER A 373 -13.08 47.43 3.75
CA SER A 373 -13.02 48.90 3.76
C SER A 373 -13.36 49.48 2.38
N ALA A 374 -12.79 48.92 1.31
CA ALA A 374 -12.99 49.37 -0.06
C ALA A 374 -14.40 49.07 -0.59
N LEU A 375 -15.01 47.96 -0.17
CA LEU A 375 -16.34 47.55 -0.62
C LEU A 375 -17.47 48.24 0.16
N SER A 376 -17.23 48.60 1.42
CA SER A 376 -18.25 49.17 2.32
C SER A 376 -18.27 50.69 2.34
N LEU A 377 -17.12 51.35 2.12
CA LEU A 377 -17.05 52.81 2.00
C LEU A 377 -17.61 53.27 0.65
N ASN A 378 -18.52 54.24 0.69
CA ASN A 378 -19.08 54.86 -0.51
C ASN A 378 -19.51 56.30 -0.19
N GLY A 379 -20.09 57.01 -1.16
CA GLY A 379 -20.53 58.40 -0.95
C GLY A 379 -21.54 58.59 0.21
N LYS A 380 -22.23 57.52 0.65
CA LYS A 380 -23.18 57.53 1.78
C LYS A 380 -22.55 57.03 3.09
N THR A 381 -21.62 56.08 3.04
CA THR A 381 -20.93 55.51 4.21
C THR A 381 -19.52 56.08 4.30
N GLN A 382 -19.31 57.05 5.20
CA GLN A 382 -18.02 57.72 5.35
C GLN A 382 -17.10 57.06 6.40
N VAL A 383 -17.66 56.25 7.30
CA VAL A 383 -16.91 55.55 8.35
C VAL A 383 -17.43 54.13 8.49
N VAL A 384 -16.52 53.15 8.57
CA VAL A 384 -16.80 51.76 8.90
C VAL A 384 -15.93 51.41 10.11
N SER A 385 -16.55 50.93 11.19
CA SER A 385 -15.86 50.48 12.39
C SER A 385 -16.42 49.13 12.80
N LYS A 386 -15.53 48.14 12.93
CA LYS A 386 -15.86 46.75 13.28
C LYS A 386 -14.79 46.23 14.23
N VAL A 387 -15.22 45.45 15.22
CA VAL A 387 -14.34 44.91 16.27
C VAL A 387 -14.76 43.48 16.57
N SER A 388 -13.79 42.59 16.71
CA SER A 388 -13.90 41.24 17.23
C SER A 388 -12.87 41.00 18.35
N LEU A 389 -12.72 39.76 18.81
CA LEU A 389 -11.81 39.39 19.90
C LEU A 389 -10.32 39.65 19.57
N ASN A 390 -9.90 39.47 18.32
CA ASN A 390 -8.50 39.58 17.90
C ASN A 390 -8.27 40.62 16.80
N ILE A 391 -9.33 41.23 16.25
CA ILE A 391 -9.24 42.17 15.12
C ILE A 391 -10.07 43.42 15.41
N ALA A 392 -9.50 44.59 15.13
CA ALA A 392 -10.23 45.85 15.07
C ALA A 392 -9.97 46.54 13.72
N LEU A 393 -11.05 46.85 12.99
CA LEU A 393 -11.02 47.50 11.69
C LEU A 393 -11.71 48.85 11.79
N GLU A 394 -11.01 49.91 11.37
CA GLU A 394 -11.57 51.24 11.21
C GLU A 394 -11.16 51.82 9.86
N ALA A 395 -12.15 52.22 9.07
CA ALA A 395 -11.97 52.78 7.74
C ALA A 395 -12.76 54.08 7.61
N ILE A 396 -12.10 55.14 7.14
CA ILE A 396 -12.66 56.50 7.07
C ILE A 396 -12.39 57.08 5.69
N LEU A 397 -13.42 57.60 5.02
CA LEU A 397 -13.27 58.30 3.75
C LEU A 397 -12.76 59.72 3.99
N ILE A 398 -11.51 59.98 3.59
CA ILE A 398 -10.87 61.29 3.76
C ILE A 398 -11.01 62.11 2.47
N LYS A 399 -11.43 63.37 2.61
CA LYS A 399 -11.37 64.34 1.51
C LYS A 399 -10.01 65.05 1.53
N PRO A 400 -9.16 64.89 0.50
CA PRO A 400 -7.81 65.46 0.50
C PRO A 400 -7.77 66.98 0.74
N ALA A 401 -8.77 67.71 0.21
CA ALA A 401 -8.85 69.16 0.32
C ALA A 401 -9.09 69.68 1.76
N SER A 402 -9.59 68.84 2.67
CA SER A 402 -9.92 69.21 4.05
C SER A 402 -9.14 68.42 5.10
N PHE A 403 -8.11 67.67 4.69
CA PHE A 403 -7.34 66.84 5.60
C PHE A 403 -6.27 67.63 6.33
N ILE A 404 -6.42 67.75 7.65
CA ILE A 404 -5.50 68.51 8.53
C ILE A 404 -4.64 67.55 9.40
N GLY A 405 -4.98 66.26 9.43
CA GLY A 405 -4.31 65.24 10.24
C GLY A 405 -5.30 64.23 10.82
N MET A 406 -4.77 63.11 11.32
CA MET A 406 -5.54 62.03 11.95
C MET A 406 -4.87 61.60 13.26
N THR A 407 -5.68 61.31 14.28
CA THR A 407 -5.21 60.61 15.50
C THR A 407 -5.98 59.32 15.65
N CYS A 408 -5.28 58.21 15.83
CA CYS A 408 -5.88 56.91 16.12
C CYS A 408 -5.46 56.44 17.51
N ILE A 409 -6.41 55.89 18.26
CA ILE A 409 -6.19 55.34 19.60
C ILE A 409 -6.71 53.93 19.64
N ALA A 410 -5.88 53.06 20.21
CA ALA A 410 -6.05 51.62 20.19
C ALA A 410 -5.80 51.11 21.62
N TYR A 411 -6.80 50.50 22.26
CA TYR A 411 -6.66 49.99 23.64
C TYR A 411 -7.59 48.81 23.89
N GLN A 412 -7.19 47.93 24.81
CA GLN A 412 -7.98 46.79 25.24
C GLN A 412 -8.55 47.07 26.63
N ARG A 413 -9.88 46.96 26.78
CA ARG A 413 -10.51 47.12 28.09
C ARG A 413 -10.45 45.79 28.84
N THR A 414 -9.53 45.66 29.79
CA THR A 414 -9.61 44.60 30.80
C THR A 414 -10.68 45.00 31.82
N SER A 415 -11.66 44.13 32.07
CA SER A 415 -12.64 44.36 33.14
C SER A 415 -11.90 44.43 34.47
N ALA A 416 -11.86 45.60 35.09
CA ALA A 416 -11.33 45.81 36.43
C ALA A 416 -12.33 45.30 37.47
N HIS A 417 -12.51 43.98 37.55
CA HIS A 417 -13.23 43.32 38.65
C HIS A 417 -12.38 42.30 39.44
N SER A 418 -11.06 42.30 39.26
CA SER A 418 -10.14 41.43 40.04
C SER A 418 -9.43 42.11 41.22
N ALA A 419 -9.72 43.38 41.53
CA ALA A 419 -9.02 44.11 42.61
C ALA A 419 -9.89 44.54 43.80
N ARG A 420 -11.13 44.03 43.94
CA ARG A 420 -11.98 44.23 45.13
C ARG A 420 -12.86 43.02 45.41
N SER A 421 -12.26 41.89 45.81
CA SER A 421 -12.96 40.91 46.64
C SER A 421 -11.94 40.05 47.39
N LEU A 422 -11.33 40.64 48.42
CA LEU A 422 -10.83 39.90 49.57
C LEU A 422 -11.61 40.45 50.74
N ILE A 423 -12.74 39.81 51.07
CA ILE A 423 -13.32 39.59 52.40
C ILE A 423 -14.72 38.98 52.20
N HIS A 424 -14.87 37.74 52.69
CA HIS A 424 -16.10 36.98 53.00
C HIS A 424 -16.82 36.19 51.88
N GLY A 425 -16.63 34.86 51.92
CA GLY A 425 -17.68 33.90 52.31
C GLY A 425 -18.55 33.29 51.20
N ASN A 426 -18.33 31.99 50.95
CA ASN A 426 -19.19 30.96 50.33
C ASN A 426 -20.49 31.39 49.64
N GLU A 427 -20.62 31.08 48.35
CA GLU A 427 -21.67 30.19 47.80
C GLU A 427 -21.39 29.90 46.31
N ASP A 428 -21.57 28.64 45.93
CA ASP A 428 -21.37 28.10 44.58
C ASP A 428 -22.30 28.77 43.56
N VAL A 429 -21.71 29.41 42.54
CA VAL A 429 -22.37 29.71 41.27
C VAL A 429 -21.36 29.47 40.16
N ASP A 430 -21.62 28.43 39.36
CA ASP A 430 -21.00 28.23 38.05
C ASP A 430 -21.18 29.50 37.21
N SER A 431 -20.10 30.26 37.04
CA SER A 431 -20.04 31.37 36.09
C SER A 431 -18.89 31.10 35.14
N GLU A 432 -19.24 30.65 33.94
CA GLU A 432 -18.37 30.68 32.77
C GLU A 432 -17.76 32.08 32.64
N ASN A 433 -16.45 32.11 32.78
CA ASN A 433 -15.63 33.31 32.86
C ASN A 433 -15.48 33.90 31.44
N ILE A 434 -16.52 34.56 30.93
CA ILE A 434 -16.42 35.36 29.71
C ILE A 434 -15.60 36.61 30.06
N GLN A 435 -14.28 36.51 29.91
CA GLN A 435 -13.41 37.67 29.87
C GLN A 435 -13.76 38.47 28.61
N ASN A 436 -14.65 39.46 28.74
CA ASN A 436 -14.93 40.43 27.68
C ASN A 436 -13.72 41.34 27.47
N HIS A 437 -12.73 40.83 26.74
CA HIS A 437 -11.60 41.59 26.22
C HIS A 437 -12.07 42.40 25.01
N ASN A 438 -12.65 43.57 25.26
CA ASN A 438 -13.10 44.43 24.16
C ASN A 438 -11.91 45.27 23.69
N LEU A 439 -11.33 44.89 22.55
CA LEU A 439 -10.47 45.78 21.76
C LEU A 439 -11.28 47.01 21.35
N ILE A 440 -10.67 48.18 21.42
CA ILE A 440 -11.28 49.44 20.97
C ILE A 440 -10.25 50.14 20.10
N LEU A 441 -10.66 50.43 18.86
CA LEU A 441 -9.95 51.29 17.93
C LEU A 441 -10.85 52.48 17.61
N LYS A 442 -10.29 53.70 17.71
CA LYS A 442 -10.97 54.96 17.34
C LYS A 442 -10.01 55.88 16.62
N CYS A 443 -10.40 56.35 15.44
CA CYS A 443 -9.65 57.33 14.66
C CYS A 443 -10.48 58.62 14.47
N THR A 444 -9.86 59.78 14.72
CA THR A 444 -10.50 61.09 14.52
C THR A 444 -9.70 61.95 13.54
N SER A 445 -10.39 62.52 12.55
CA SER A 445 -9.84 63.51 11.62
C SER A 445 -10.18 64.93 12.09
N GLY A 446 -9.16 65.71 12.46
CA GLY A 446 -9.29 67.13 12.86
C GLY A 446 -9.30 67.40 14.38
N SER A 447 -8.57 68.46 14.77
CA SER A 447 -8.39 69.05 16.11
C SER A 447 -7.39 68.39 17.07
N LEU A 448 -6.16 68.92 17.06
CA LEU A 448 -5.21 68.88 18.19
C LEU A 448 -5.70 69.88 19.26
N ASN A 449 -6.58 69.48 20.17
CA ASN A 449 -6.88 70.30 21.36
C ASN A 449 -7.33 69.49 22.58
N GLY A 450 -6.71 68.34 22.81
CA GLY A 450 -6.85 67.56 24.04
C GLY A 450 -5.50 67.38 24.73
N SER A 451 -5.31 68.01 25.88
CA SER A 451 -4.15 67.79 26.76
C SER A 451 -4.01 66.30 27.09
N LEU A 452 -2.93 65.66 26.64
CA LEU A 452 -2.61 64.25 26.88
C LEU A 452 -1.34 64.13 27.73
N VAL A 453 -1.49 64.52 29.01
CA VAL A 453 -0.56 64.20 30.10
C VAL A 453 -1.22 63.05 30.87
N ASN A 454 -0.59 61.87 30.90
CA ASN A 454 -0.97 60.63 31.63
C ASN A 454 -1.57 59.44 30.86
N PHE A 455 -1.11 59.09 29.64
CA PHE A 455 -1.43 57.75 29.09
C PHE A 455 -0.24 57.09 28.37
N SER A 456 0.05 55.85 28.77
CA SER A 456 1.17 55.03 28.30
C SER A 456 0.76 54.18 27.09
N ALA A 457 0.79 54.78 25.90
CA ALA A 457 1.04 54.17 24.59
C ALA A 457 0.63 55.18 23.51
N LYS A 458 1.60 55.88 22.91
CA LYS A 458 1.37 56.79 21.78
C LYS A 458 2.07 56.20 20.56
N ILE A 459 1.32 55.82 19.54
CA ILE A 459 1.85 55.69 18.17
C ILE A 459 1.28 56.86 17.39
N CYS A 460 2.09 57.90 17.23
CA CYS A 460 1.82 59.00 16.31
C CYS A 460 2.53 58.63 15.00
N CYS A 461 1.82 58.62 13.86
CA CYS A 461 2.44 58.45 12.55
C CYS A 461 2.61 59.82 11.88
N PRO A 462 3.80 60.43 11.92
CA PRO A 462 4.12 61.56 11.06
C PRO A 462 4.59 61.03 9.70
N ALA A 463 4.06 61.61 8.62
CA ALA A 463 4.40 61.38 7.20
C ALA A 463 3.73 60.19 6.48
N CYS A 464 2.56 60.45 5.89
CA CYS A 464 2.01 59.69 4.76
C CYS A 464 2.42 60.37 3.44
N SER A 465 3.67 60.18 3.01
CA SER A 465 4.09 60.53 1.64
C SER A 465 5.33 59.73 1.24
N GLN A 466 5.15 58.45 0.90
CA GLN A 466 5.98 57.71 -0.05
C GLN A 466 5.38 56.32 -0.20
N GLY A 467 5.16 55.89 -1.45
CA GLY A 467 4.70 54.54 -1.74
C GLY A 467 5.72 53.53 -1.24
N PHE A 468 5.28 52.58 -0.41
CA PHE A 468 6.11 51.47 0.03
C PHE A 468 5.66 50.20 -0.67
N THR A 469 6.45 49.84 -1.67
CA THR A 469 6.60 48.47 -2.17
C THR A 469 7.27 47.61 -1.10
N GLN A 470 6.71 46.41 -0.87
CA GLN A 470 7.44 45.21 -0.48
C GLN A 470 7.94 45.09 0.98
N TRP A 471 7.01 44.83 1.92
CA TRP A 471 7.32 44.24 3.24
C TRP A 471 6.26 43.16 3.57
N SER A 472 6.21 42.10 2.76
CA SER A 472 5.14 41.09 2.84
C SER A 472 5.68 39.66 2.86
N ASP A 473 6.55 39.31 3.81
CA ASP A 473 6.92 37.89 3.99
C ASP A 473 7.15 37.43 5.44
N TYR A 474 7.06 38.31 6.46
CA TYR A 474 7.38 37.95 7.85
C TYR A 474 6.41 38.50 8.92
N PHE A 475 5.11 38.52 8.65
CA PHE A 475 4.10 38.73 9.71
C PHE A 475 3.13 37.55 9.72
N ILE A 476 3.32 36.67 10.69
CA ILE A 476 2.38 35.59 11.02
C ILE A 476 1.13 36.27 11.60
N MET A 477 -0.06 35.78 11.26
CA MET A 477 -1.35 36.38 11.65
C MET A 477 -1.45 36.78 13.14
N LYS A 478 -0.75 36.08 14.03
CA LYS A 478 -0.69 36.37 15.48
C LYS A 478 0.23 37.50 15.90
N SER A 479 1.20 37.91 15.08
CA SER A 479 2.05 39.07 15.36
C SER A 479 1.41 40.40 14.95
N MET A 480 0.10 40.41 14.66
CA MET A 480 -0.71 41.63 14.49
C MET A 480 -1.00 42.29 15.85
N ASP A 481 0.02 42.50 16.67
CA ASP A 481 -0.07 43.46 17.77
C ASP A 481 -0.16 44.87 17.13
N PHE A 482 -1.40 45.35 17.01
CA PHE A 482 -1.80 46.67 16.51
C PHE A 482 -1.09 47.14 15.22
N VAL A 483 -1.52 46.59 14.07
CA VAL A 483 -1.22 47.22 12.78
C VAL A 483 -2.38 48.13 12.38
N ALA A 484 -2.21 49.44 12.57
CA ALA A 484 -3.10 50.44 12.00
C ALA A 484 -2.78 50.58 10.50
N TRP A 485 -3.63 50.03 9.64
CA TRP A 485 -3.51 50.21 8.19
C TRP A 485 -4.21 51.50 7.77
N LEU A 486 -3.45 52.54 7.44
CA LEU A 486 -3.96 53.72 6.75
C LEU A 486 -3.96 53.44 5.25
N PHE A 487 -5.11 53.10 4.68
CA PHE A 487 -5.30 53.08 3.23
C PHE A 487 -5.78 54.48 2.79
N LEU A 488 -5.02 55.13 1.91
CA LEU A 488 -5.36 56.40 1.25
C LEU A 488 -6.13 56.17 -0.04
#